data_AF-A0A194AJ37-F1
#
_entry.id   AF-A0A194AJ37-F1
#
_cell.length_a   1.000
_cell.length_b   1.000
_cell.length_c   1.000
_cell.angle_alpha   90.00
_cell.angle_beta   90.00
_cell.angle_gamma   90.00
#
_symmetry.space_group_name_H-M   'P 1'
#
loop_
_entity.id
_entity.type
_entity.pdbx_description
1 polymer ?
#
loop_
_entity_poly.entity_id
_entity_poly.type
_entity_poly.pdbx_seq_one_letter_code
_entity_poly.pdbx_strand_id
1 'polypeptide(L)'
;MKALMLPVLLWWSCAGTIWAANEPDAPGRTLAKQMIREDHELWITADHSKFKQLQQPFASGPQVTRACLGCHTEAAVQFHKTIHWTWKDPSDASGKIGKAGITLNNF
;
A
#
# COMPACT_ATOMS: atom_id res chain seq x y z
N MET A 1 8.17 59.78 -32.90
CA MET A 1 7.70 59.38 -31.54
C MET A 1 6.35 58.69 -31.69
N LYS A 2 6.34 57.37 -31.59
CA LYS A 2 5.21 56.49 -31.21
C LYS A 2 5.72 55.06 -31.40
N ALA A 3 6.23 54.50 -30.30
CA ALA A 3 6.71 53.13 -30.23
C ALA A 3 5.50 52.20 -30.36
N LEU A 4 5.48 51.37 -31.41
CA LEU A 4 4.58 50.24 -31.50
C LEU A 4 5.25 49.10 -30.75
N MET A 5 4.90 48.93 -29.47
CA MET A 5 5.37 47.82 -28.65
C MET A 5 4.70 46.54 -29.12
N LEU A 6 5.48 45.64 -29.73
CA LEU A 6 5.09 44.23 -29.82
C LEU A 6 5.01 43.68 -28.39
N PRO A 7 3.89 43.07 -27.95
CA PRO A 7 3.93 42.22 -26.78
C PRO A 7 4.66 40.94 -27.21
N VAL A 8 5.93 40.84 -26.82
CA VAL A 8 6.62 39.56 -26.68
C VAL A 8 5.88 38.82 -25.58
N LEU A 9 4.80 38.12 -25.94
CA LEU A 9 4.24 37.08 -25.12
C LEU A 9 5.27 35.95 -25.13
N LEU A 10 6.23 36.06 -24.21
CA LEU A 10 7.06 34.97 -23.78
C LEU A 10 6.11 33.84 -23.39
N TRP A 11 5.95 32.92 -24.34
CA TRP A 11 5.52 31.57 -24.07
C TRP A 11 6.61 30.96 -23.19
N TRP A 12 6.51 31.23 -21.89
CA TRP A 12 7.26 30.52 -20.87
C TRP A 12 6.65 29.14 -20.84
N SER A 13 6.99 28.35 -21.86
CA SER A 13 6.95 26.91 -21.80
C SER A 13 7.84 26.56 -20.63
N CYS A 14 7.23 26.40 -19.46
CA CYS A 14 7.70 25.45 -18.48
C CYS A 14 7.72 24.10 -19.20
N ALA A 15 8.77 23.86 -19.99
CA ALA A 15 9.33 22.54 -20.14
C ALA A 15 9.70 22.14 -18.71
N GLY A 16 8.70 21.67 -17.96
CA GLY A 16 8.92 20.99 -16.71
C GLY A 16 9.93 19.92 -17.04
N THR A 17 11.13 20.11 -16.53
CA THR A 17 12.15 19.09 -16.54
C THR A 17 11.48 17.85 -15.96
N ILE A 18 11.21 16.86 -16.80
CA ILE A 18 10.76 15.55 -16.38
C ILE A 18 11.97 14.91 -15.71
N TRP A 19 12.29 15.37 -14.50
CA TRP A 19 13.33 14.79 -13.66
C TRP A 19 12.66 13.96 -12.58
N ALA A 20 11.89 12.98 -13.03
CA ALA A 20 11.27 11.97 -12.19
C ALA A 20 11.36 10.57 -12.83
N ALA A 21 12.32 10.37 -13.73
CA ALA A 21 12.60 9.06 -14.32
C ALA A 21 14.09 8.77 -14.11
N ASN A 22 14.37 7.86 -13.17
CA ASN A 22 15.69 7.25 -12.82
C ASN A 22 16.27 7.64 -11.44
N GLU A 23 15.46 7.69 -10.39
CA GLU A 23 16.01 7.45 -9.04
C GLU A 23 16.19 5.94 -8.83
N PRO A 24 17.35 5.49 -8.31
CA PRO A 24 17.52 4.10 -7.91
C PRO A 24 16.48 3.76 -6.85
N ASP A 25 15.95 2.54 -6.90
CA ASP A 25 15.00 2.07 -5.90
C ASP A 25 15.57 2.28 -4.50
N ALA A 26 14.78 2.89 -3.61
CA ALA A 26 15.13 2.97 -2.21
C ALA A 26 15.45 1.55 -1.69
N PRO A 27 16.44 1.37 -0.81
CA PRO A 27 16.87 0.04 -0.34
C PRO A 27 15.70 -0.84 0.15
N GLY A 28 14.71 -0.24 0.81
CA GLY A 28 13.50 -0.95 1.25
C GLY A 28 12.63 -1.49 0.11
N ARG A 29 12.56 -0.80 -1.04
CA ARG A 29 11.85 -1.27 -2.24
C ARG A 29 12.58 -2.43 -2.89
N THR A 30 13.91 -2.36 -2.96
CA THR A 30 14.74 -3.45 -3.47
C THR A 30 14.58 -4.72 -2.64
N LEU A 31 14.62 -4.59 -1.30
CA LEU A 31 14.37 -5.70 -0.39
C LEU A 31 12.97 -6.28 -0.57
N ALA A 32 11.94 -5.43 -0.67
CA ALA A 32 10.57 -5.90 -0.92
C ALA A 32 10.46 -6.70 -2.23
N LYS A 33 11.11 -6.26 -3.32
CA LYS A 33 11.16 -6.99 -4.59
C LYS A 33 11.89 -8.34 -4.47
N GLN A 34 12.97 -8.41 -3.69
CA GLN A 34 13.70 -9.66 -3.44
C GLN A 34 12.92 -10.68 -2.59
N MET A 35 11.89 -10.24 -1.88
CA MET A 35 10.98 -11.14 -1.13
C MET A 35 9.82 -11.65 -1.99
N ILE A 36 9.56 -11.03 -3.15
CA ILE A 36 8.55 -11.42 -4.14
C ILE A 36 9.28 -12.01 -5.37
N ARG A 37 10.36 -12.77 -5.17
CA ARG A 37 10.99 -13.47 -6.29
C ARG A 37 10.05 -14.57 -6.78
N GLU A 38 9.96 -14.69 -8.10
CA GLU A 38 9.08 -15.63 -8.81
C GLU A 38 9.55 -17.09 -8.70
N ASP A 39 10.73 -17.34 -8.12
CA ASP A 39 11.37 -18.66 -8.01
C ASP A 39 10.99 -19.45 -6.73
N HIS A 40 10.13 -18.89 -5.89
CA HIS A 40 9.67 -19.56 -4.68
C HIS A 40 8.40 -20.38 -4.93
N GLU A 41 8.49 -21.69 -4.70
CA GLU A 41 7.35 -22.60 -4.61
C GLU A 41 6.37 -22.11 -3.53
N LEU A 42 5.22 -21.59 -3.96
CA LEU A 42 4.19 -21.10 -3.04
C LEU A 42 3.58 -22.28 -2.28
N TRP A 43 3.78 -22.32 -0.95
CA TRP A 43 3.05 -23.23 -0.05
C TRP A 43 1.60 -22.77 0.16
N ILE A 44 0.84 -22.73 -0.93
CA ILE A 44 -0.60 -22.46 -0.93
C ILE A 44 -1.34 -23.74 -1.31
N THR A 45 -2.35 -24.10 -0.52
CA THR A 45 -3.19 -25.28 -0.77
C THR A 45 -4.43 -24.95 -1.61
N ALA A 46 -4.69 -23.66 -1.84
CA ALA A 46 -5.86 -23.16 -2.57
C ALA A 46 -5.47 -22.13 -3.63
N ASP A 47 -5.83 -22.42 -4.88
CA ASP A 47 -5.72 -21.50 -5.99
C ASP A 47 -7.00 -20.63 -6.07
N HIS A 48 -6.91 -19.43 -5.51
CA HIS A 48 -8.03 -18.49 -5.39
C HIS A 48 -8.58 -18.01 -6.75
N SER A 49 -7.79 -18.10 -7.83
CA SER A 49 -8.26 -17.72 -9.18
C SER A 49 -9.38 -18.62 -9.68
N LYS A 50 -9.49 -19.85 -9.15
CA LYS A 50 -10.50 -20.84 -9.53
C LYS A 50 -11.85 -20.65 -8.83
N PHE A 51 -11.94 -19.81 -7.80
CA PHE A 51 -13.17 -19.63 -7.03
C PHE A 51 -14.11 -18.62 -7.67
N LYS A 52 -15.31 -19.06 -8.05
CA LYS A 52 -16.33 -18.23 -8.72
C LYS A 52 -16.75 -17.01 -7.90
N GLN A 53 -16.76 -17.13 -6.58
CA GLN A 53 -17.06 -16.06 -5.62
C GLN A 53 -16.02 -14.91 -5.67
N LEU A 54 -14.85 -15.12 -6.28
CA LEU A 54 -13.82 -14.10 -6.47
C LEU A 54 -13.74 -13.60 -7.92
N GLN A 55 -14.48 -14.22 -8.85
CA GLN A 55 -14.50 -13.86 -10.28
C GLN A 55 -15.57 -12.81 -10.59
N GLN A 56 -15.55 -11.71 -9.84
CA GLN A 56 -16.53 -10.63 -9.96
C GLN A 56 -15.89 -9.29 -9.59
N PRO A 57 -16.39 -8.16 -10.12
CA PRO A 57 -15.92 -6.85 -9.71
C PRO A 57 -16.30 -6.57 -8.25
N PHE A 58 -15.38 -5.99 -7.49
CA PHE A 58 -15.63 -5.49 -6.14
C PHE A 58 -15.52 -3.96 -6.14
N ALA A 59 -16.52 -3.29 -5.58
CA ALA A 59 -16.56 -1.83 -5.48
C ALA A 59 -15.85 -1.30 -4.22
N SER A 60 -15.48 -2.16 -3.27
CA SER A 60 -14.81 -1.75 -2.03
C SER A 60 -14.06 -2.90 -1.35
N GLY A 61 -13.06 -2.57 -0.53
CA GLY A 61 -12.33 -3.55 0.29
C GLY A 61 -13.24 -4.43 1.16
N PRO A 62 -14.24 -3.89 1.90
CA PRO A 62 -15.17 -4.70 2.67
C PRO A 62 -15.99 -5.71 1.85
N GLN A 63 -16.26 -5.45 0.57
CA GLN A 63 -16.91 -6.44 -0.29
C GLN A 63 -15.98 -7.64 -0.55
N VAL A 64 -14.68 -7.39 -0.77
CA VAL A 64 -13.67 -8.46 -0.89
C VAL A 64 -13.59 -9.26 0.41
N THR A 65 -13.49 -8.58 1.56
CA THR A 65 -13.44 -9.24 2.88
C THR A 65 -14.63 -10.16 3.10
N ARG A 66 -15.86 -9.72 2.75
CA ARG A 66 -17.05 -10.57 2.84
C ARG A 66 -16.95 -11.85 2.00
N ALA A 67 -16.36 -11.78 0.81
CA ALA A 67 -16.13 -12.96 0.00
C ALA A 67 -15.12 -13.92 0.65
N CYS A 68 -14.01 -13.39 1.20
CA CYS A 68 -13.01 -14.19 1.92
C CYS A 68 -13.60 -14.92 3.14
N LEU A 69 -14.44 -14.23 3.91
CA LEU A 69 -15.09 -14.79 5.10
C LEU A 69 -16.13 -15.88 4.79
N GLY A 70 -16.51 -16.07 3.52
CA GLY A 70 -17.36 -17.18 3.09
C GLY A 70 -16.68 -18.54 3.26
N CYS A 71 -15.35 -18.60 3.24
CA CYS A 71 -14.56 -19.82 3.50
C CYS A 71 -13.70 -19.69 4.76
N HIS A 72 -13.24 -18.47 5.10
CA HIS A 72 -12.40 -18.18 6.25
C HIS A 72 -13.19 -17.58 7.42
N THR A 73 -14.20 -18.29 7.91
CA THR A 73 -15.20 -17.76 8.85
C THR A 73 -14.61 -17.21 10.14
N GLU A 74 -13.53 -17.81 10.64
CA GLU A 74 -12.86 -17.40 11.90
C GLU A 74 -11.69 -16.44 11.70
N ALA A 75 -11.23 -16.25 10.46
CA ALA A 75 -9.98 -15.54 10.20
C ALA A 75 -10.04 -14.07 10.65
N ALA A 76 -11.19 -13.40 10.50
CA ALA A 76 -11.36 -12.05 11.01
C ALA A 76 -11.16 -11.99 12.52
N VAL A 77 -11.83 -12.87 13.28
CA VAL A 77 -11.74 -12.91 14.74
C VAL A 77 -10.34 -13.24 15.22
N GLN A 78 -9.65 -14.15 14.52
CA GLN A 78 -8.26 -14.50 14.82
C GLN A 78 -7.32 -13.33 14.53
N PHE A 79 -7.45 -12.70 13.35
CA PHE A 79 -6.62 -11.57 12.94
C PHE A 79 -6.79 -10.36 13.86
N HIS A 80 -8.02 -10.09 14.30
CA HIS A 80 -8.32 -8.97 15.19
C HIS A 80 -7.64 -9.07 16.57
N LYS A 81 -7.18 -10.26 16.97
CA LYS A 81 -6.41 -10.46 18.21
C LYS A 81 -4.91 -10.15 18.06
N THR A 82 -4.43 -9.90 16.84
CA THR A 82 -3.00 -9.71 16.57
C THR A 82 -2.57 -8.24 16.66
N ILE A 83 -1.26 -8.00 16.79
CA ILE A 83 -0.66 -6.65 16.70
C ILE A 83 -0.97 -5.96 15.37
N HIS A 84 -1.14 -6.71 14.27
CA HIS A 84 -1.41 -6.12 12.94
C HIS A 84 -2.79 -5.46 12.84
N TRP A 85 -3.74 -5.87 13.69
CA TRP A 85 -5.05 -5.23 13.80
C TRP A 85 -5.12 -4.22 14.95
N THR A 86 -4.70 -4.64 16.15
CA THR A 86 -4.81 -3.83 17.36
C THR A 86 -3.82 -2.67 17.37
N TRP A 87 -2.69 -2.82 16.68
CA TRP A 87 -1.56 -1.89 16.72
C TRP A 87 -1.07 -1.61 18.15
N LYS A 88 -1.23 -2.57 19.06
CA LYS A 88 -0.71 -2.55 20.43
C LYS A 88 0.47 -3.49 20.55
N ASP A 89 1.48 -3.10 21.31
CA ASP A 89 2.62 -3.97 21.61
C ASP A 89 2.16 -5.13 22.51
N PRO A 90 2.23 -6.41 22.06
CA PRO A 90 1.84 -7.55 22.87
C PRO A 90 2.79 -7.81 24.05
N SER A 91 3.98 -7.22 24.05
CA SER A 91 4.99 -7.37 25.11
C SER A 91 4.83 -6.31 26.21
N ASP A 92 4.02 -5.27 25.99
CA ASP A 92 3.75 -4.24 26.99
C ASP A 92 2.70 -4.71 27.98
N ALA A 93 3.13 -5.03 29.20
CA ALA A 93 2.24 -5.44 30.29
C ALA A 93 1.19 -4.37 30.65
N SER A 94 1.45 -3.09 30.36
CA SER A 94 0.48 -2.01 30.62
C SER A 94 -0.59 -1.88 29.54
N GLY A 95 -0.38 -2.46 28.36
CA GLY A 95 -1.27 -2.39 27.19
C GLY A 95 -1.42 -0.99 26.57
N LYS A 96 -0.58 -0.04 26.95
CA LYS A 96 -0.66 1.37 26.54
C LYS A 96 0.19 1.65 25.31
N ILE A 97 1.30 0.93 25.14
CA ILE A 97 2.27 1.14 24.06
C ILE A 97 1.79 0.51 22.74
N GLY A 98 2.18 1.13 21.63
CA GLY A 98 1.92 0.66 20.27
C GLY A 98 1.39 1.79 19.38
N LYS A 99 1.36 1.56 18.07
CA LYS A 99 0.97 2.57 17.07
C LYS A 99 -0.44 3.14 17.29
N ALA A 100 -1.37 2.34 17.84
CA ALA A 100 -2.69 2.80 18.29
C ALA A 100 -2.72 3.13 19.80
N GLY A 101 -1.60 3.51 20.38
CA GLY A 101 -1.39 3.82 21.78
C GLY A 101 -0.38 4.93 21.97
N ILE A 102 0.37 4.87 23.05
CA ILE A 102 1.50 5.79 23.27
C ILE A 102 2.64 5.32 22.37
N THR A 103 2.97 6.14 21.37
CA THR A 103 4.10 5.94 20.45
C THR A 103 4.88 7.23 20.34
N LEU A 104 6.21 7.12 20.34
CA LEU A 104 7.12 8.19 19.97
C LEU A 104 8.04 7.67 18.86
N ASN A 105 8.16 8.42 17.78
CA ASN A 105 9.15 8.16 16.73
C ASN A 105 9.77 9.51 16.28
N ASN A 106 10.77 9.45 15.40
CA ASN A 106 11.44 10.60 14.81
C ASN A 106 11.19 10.68 13.29
N PHE A 107 10.02 10.23 12.84
CA PHE A 107 9.55 10.28 11.45
C PHE A 107 8.50 11.36 11.24
#